data_AF-A0A9W8D1S3-F1
#
_entry.id   AF-A0A9W8D1S3-F1
#
_cell.length_a   1.000
_cell.length_b   1.000
_cell.length_c   1.000
_cell.angle_alpha   90.00
_cell.angle_beta   90.00
_cell.angle_gamma   90.00
#
_symmetry.space_group_name_H-M   'P 1'
#
loop_
_entity.id
_entity.type
_entity.pdbx_description
1 polymer ?
#
loop_
_entity_poly.entity_id
_entity_poly.type
_entity_poly.pdbx_seq_one_letter_code
_entity_poly.pdbx_strand_id
1 'polypeptide(L)'
;MATASCLFMRSLGAILVVAVLASVNGNKLTTEFARVSELFPEYKSQIARIIENQSLIHVLDLPPELFNAIVDAFMRGMRSAFIALIPFSVIYVLVVAFIRHIPLQQTKKL
;
A
#
# COMPACT_ATOMS: atom_id res chain seq x y z
N MET A 1 -2.60 -31.35 -9.84
CA MET A 1 -1.75 -30.58 -8.89
C MET A 1 -1.22 -29.25 -9.46
N ALA A 2 -0.97 -29.12 -10.77
CA ALA A 2 -0.49 -27.86 -11.37
C ALA A 2 -1.39 -26.63 -11.11
N THR A 3 -2.70 -26.73 -11.30
CA THR A 3 -3.63 -25.59 -11.14
C THR A 3 -3.69 -25.08 -9.70
N ALA A 4 -3.69 -25.98 -8.71
CA ALA A 4 -3.72 -25.60 -7.29
C ALA A 4 -2.46 -24.84 -6.88
N SER A 5 -1.28 -25.29 -7.32
CA SER A 5 0.00 -24.60 -7.07
C SER A 5 0.04 -23.22 -7.73
N CYS A 6 -0.48 -23.07 -8.95
CA CYS A 6 -0.58 -21.77 -9.62
C CYS A 6 -1.52 -20.80 -8.88
N LEU A 7 -2.68 -21.29 -8.43
CA LEU A 7 -3.63 -20.49 -7.65
C LEU A 7 -3.05 -20.07 -6.30
N PHE A 8 -2.35 -20.98 -5.63
CA PHE A 8 -1.66 -20.71 -4.38
C PHE A 8 -0.58 -19.63 -4.54
N MET A 9 0.28 -19.75 -5.55
CA MET A 9 1.33 -18.76 -5.84
C MET A 9 0.73 -17.37 -6.13
N ARG A 10 -0.39 -17.33 -6.88
CA ARG A 10 -1.10 -16.08 -7.16
C ARG A 10 -1.69 -15.44 -5.90
N SER A 11 -2.27 -16.25 -5.01
CA SER A 11 -2.79 -15.78 -3.72
C SER A 11 -1.66 -15.23 -2.83
N LEU A 12 -0.55 -15.95 -2.76
CA LEU A 12 0.62 -15.55 -1.99
C LEU A 12 1.20 -14.22 -2.49
N GLY A 13 1.33 -14.06 -3.81
CA GLY A 13 1.78 -12.81 -4.42
C GLY A 13 0.86 -11.62 -4.08
N ALA A 14 -0.46 -11.82 -4.10
CA ALA A 14 -1.42 -10.77 -3.74
C ALA A 14 -1.26 -10.31 -2.29
N ILE A 15 -1.13 -11.26 -1.35
CA ILE A 15 -0.95 -10.96 0.09
C ILE A 15 0.38 -10.23 0.33
N LEU A 16 1.47 -10.70 -0.29
CA LEU A 16 2.78 -10.06 -0.15
C LEU A 16 2.78 -8.61 -0.64
N VAL A 17 2.17 -8.34 -1.80
CA VAL A 17 2.09 -6.97 -2.35
C VAL A 17 1.33 -6.05 -1.39
N VAL A 18 0.21 -6.50 -0.84
CA VAL A 18 -0.57 -5.71 0.14
C VAL A 18 0.23 -5.46 1.41
N ALA A 19 0.96 -6.46 1.91
CA ALA A 19 1.81 -6.30 3.10
C ALA A 19 2.94 -5.29 2.90
N VAL A 20 3.62 -5.33 1.74
CA VAL A 20 4.66 -4.35 1.38
C VAL A 20 4.07 -2.96 1.28
N LEU A 21 2.92 -2.81 0.60
CA LEU A 21 2.23 -1.53 0.47
C LEU A 21 1.84 -0.95 1.83
N ALA A 22 1.26 -1.78 2.71
CA ALA A 22 0.88 -1.38 4.06
C ALA A 22 2.11 -0.95 4.89
N SER A 23 3.23 -1.68 4.77
CA SER A 23 4.48 -1.35 5.46
C SER A 23 5.07 -0.02 5.00
N VAL A 24 5.17 0.20 3.69
CA VAL A 24 5.71 1.47 3.14
C VAL A 24 4.81 2.64 3.49
N ASN A 25 3.49 2.49 3.33
CA ASN A 25 2.53 3.52 3.66
C ASN A 25 2.57 3.86 5.16
N GLY A 26 2.59 2.86 6.03
CA GLY A 26 2.68 3.05 7.49
C GLY A 26 3.95 3.80 7.90
N ASN A 27 5.11 3.39 7.38
CA ASN A 27 6.38 4.08 7.68
C ASN A 27 6.37 5.55 7.23
N LYS A 28 5.78 5.83 6.07
CA LYS A 28 5.72 7.19 5.52
C LYS A 28 4.70 8.06 6.24
N LEU A 29 3.53 7.50 6.56
CA LEU A 29 2.52 8.16 7.39
C LEU A 29 3.11 8.56 8.74
N THR A 30 3.81 7.67 9.45
CA THR A 30 4.46 8.00 10.74
C THR A 30 5.38 9.22 10.63
N THR A 31 6.15 9.33 9.53
CA THR A 31 7.07 10.46 9.32
C THR A 31 6.31 11.76 9.01
N GLU A 32 5.29 11.70 8.15
CA GLU A 32 4.52 12.88 7.78
C GLU A 32 3.64 13.37 8.94
N PHE A 33 3.05 12.47 9.73
CA PHE A 33 2.29 12.80 10.93
C PHE A 33 3.16 13.35 12.06
N ALA A 34 4.42 12.91 12.18
CA ALA A 34 5.37 13.54 13.10
C ALA A 34 5.58 15.02 12.74
N ARG A 35 5.73 15.33 11.44
CA ARG A 35 5.84 16.72 10.95
C ARG A 35 4.57 17.54 11.23
N VAL A 36 3.39 16.97 10.97
CA VAL A 36 2.10 17.64 11.28
C VAL A 36 1.94 17.88 12.79
N SER A 37 2.38 16.94 13.62
CA SER A 37 2.35 17.05 15.08
C SER A 37 3.30 18.11 15.64
N GLU A 38 4.40 18.41 14.95
CA GLU A 38 5.30 19.53 15.26
C GLU A 38 4.69 20.88 14.89
N LEU A 39 3.96 20.94 13.76
CA LEU A 39 3.24 22.14 13.30
C LEU A 39 2.03 22.49 14.19
N PHE A 40 1.34 21.46 14.71
CA PHE A 40 0.13 21.62 15.53
C PHE A 40 0.26 20.88 16.87
N PRO A 41 1.08 21.38 17.81
CA PRO A 41 1.36 20.69 19.07
C PRO A 41 0.12 20.54 19.97
N GLU A 42 -0.86 21.44 19.89
CA GLU A 42 -2.10 21.39 20.67
C GLU A 42 -3.00 20.21 20.30
N TYR A 43 -2.89 19.70 19.07
CA TYR A 43 -3.76 18.64 18.55
C TYR A 43 -3.08 17.26 18.48
N LYS A 44 -1.89 17.09 19.09
CA LYS A 44 -1.12 15.83 19.06
C LYS A 44 -1.91 14.60 19.47
N SER A 45 -2.74 14.70 20.51
CA SER A 45 -3.55 13.58 20.99
C SER A 45 -4.64 13.18 19.99
N GLN A 46 -5.22 14.16 19.29
CA GLN A 46 -6.23 13.95 18.26
C GLN A 46 -5.62 13.36 17.00
N ILE A 47 -4.45 13.86 16.59
CA ILE A 47 -3.67 13.34 15.46
C ILE A 47 -3.29 11.87 15.72
N ALA A 48 -2.83 11.51 16.93
CA ALA A 48 -2.52 10.13 17.27
C ALA A 48 -3.73 9.19 17.13
N ARG A 49 -4.92 9.64 17.57
CA ARG A 49 -6.17 8.87 17.41
C ARG A 49 -6.60 8.72 15.95
N ILE A 50 -6.34 9.74 15.14
CA ILE A 50 -6.61 9.72 13.69
C ILE A 50 -5.69 8.73 12.95
N ILE A 51 -4.43 8.61 13.38
CA ILE A 51 -3.48 7.62 12.83
C ILE A 51 -3.98 6.20 13.10
N GLU A 52 -4.46 5.94 14.32
CA GLU A 52 -5.04 4.64 14.69
C GLU A 52 -6.38 4.38 14.00
N ASN A 53 -7.19 5.43 13.80
CA ASN A 53 -8.52 5.32 13.23
C ASN A 53 -8.84 6.50 12.29
N GLN A 54 -8.64 6.27 11.00
CA GLN A 54 -8.87 7.25 9.92
C GLN A 54 -10.33 7.75 9.84
N SER A 55 -11.28 6.95 10.32
CA SER A 55 -12.71 7.33 10.35
C SER A 55 -12.97 8.53 11.25
N LEU A 56 -12.07 8.81 12.20
CA LEU A 56 -12.22 9.90 13.16
C LEU A 56 -11.93 11.29 12.58
N ILE A 57 -11.33 11.37 11.38
CA ILE A 57 -11.00 12.64 10.71
C ILE A 57 -12.25 13.51 10.49
N HIS A 58 -13.40 12.90 10.18
CA HIS A 58 -14.67 13.61 9.95
C HIS A 58 -15.51 13.79 11.22
N VAL A 59 -15.13 13.12 12.32
CA VAL A 59 -15.87 13.13 13.59
C VAL A 59 -15.27 14.14 14.57
N LEU A 60 -13.95 14.35 14.51
CA LEU A 60 -13.32 15.45 15.21
C LEU A 60 -13.55 16.73 14.41
N ASP A 61 -14.15 17.72 15.06
CA ASP A 61 -14.35 19.07 14.51
C ASP A 61 -12.99 19.79 14.42
N LEU A 62 -12.17 19.36 13.46
CA LEU A 62 -10.80 19.84 13.28
C LEU A 62 -10.82 21.18 12.54
N PRO A 63 -9.92 22.12 12.88
CA PRO A 63 -9.70 23.31 12.06
C PRO A 63 -9.41 22.92 10.60
N PRO A 64 -9.92 23.67 9.62
CA PRO A 64 -9.79 23.33 8.20
C PRO A 64 -8.32 23.23 7.75
N GLU A 65 -7.42 23.98 8.39
CA GLU A 65 -5.98 23.94 8.16
C GLU A 65 -5.35 22.62 8.58
N LEU A 66 -5.75 22.08 9.74
CA LEU A 66 -5.27 20.79 10.25
C LEU A 66 -5.86 19.63 9.43
N PHE A 67 -7.14 19.70 9.06
CA PHE A 67 -7.76 18.72 8.17
C PHE A 67 -7.00 18.62 6.85
N ASN A 68 -6.74 19.76 6.19
CA ASN A 68 -5.99 19.80 4.94
C ASN A 68 -4.58 19.23 5.10
N ALA A 69 -3.87 19.58 6.19
CA ALA A 69 -2.53 19.04 6.45
C ALA A 69 -2.51 17.51 6.63
N ILE A 70 -3.50 16.95 7.33
CA ILE A 70 -3.66 15.50 7.51
C ILE A 70 -3.96 14.81 6.18
N VAL A 71 -4.89 15.36 5.38
CA VAL A 71 -5.22 14.82 4.06
C VAL A 71 -4.01 14.85 3.14
N ASP A 72 -3.25 15.95 3.15
CA ASP A 72 -2.03 16.09 2.35
C ASP A 72 -0.96 15.07 2.76
N ALA A 73 -0.77 14.87 4.08
CA ALA A 73 0.13 13.84 4.61
C ALA A 73 -0.30 12.44 4.14
N PHE A 74 -1.61 12.17 4.15
CA PHE A 74 -2.17 10.90 3.68
C PHE A 74 -1.91 10.67 2.18
N MET A 75 -2.16 11.68 1.36
CA MET A 75 -1.93 11.63 -0.08
C MET A 75 -0.44 11.45 -0.42
N ARG A 76 0.47 12.09 0.33
CA ARG A 76 1.93 11.90 0.18
C ARG A 76 2.36 10.48 0.56
N GLY A 77 1.82 9.94 1.67
CA GLY A 77 2.04 8.55 2.08
C GLY A 77 1.62 7.58 0.99
N MET A 78 0.39 7.70 0.50
CA MET A 78 -0.15 6.85 -0.57
C MET A 78 0.67 6.95 -1.85
N ARG A 79 1.00 8.17 -2.30
CA ARG A 79 1.85 8.39 -3.47
C ARG A 79 3.19 7.67 -3.35
N SER A 80 3.83 7.75 -2.19
CA SER A 80 5.11 7.09 -1.96
C SER A 80 5.01 5.56 -1.98
N ALA A 81 3.89 5.01 -1.49
CA ALA A 81 3.62 3.58 -1.51
C ALA A 81 3.45 3.06 -2.95
N PHE A 82 2.78 3.82 -3.82
CA PHE A 82 2.68 3.50 -5.26
C PHE A 82 4.02 3.62 -5.99
N ILE A 83 4.82 4.65 -5.69
CA ILE A 83 6.15 4.80 -6.28
C ILE A 83 7.04 3.62 -5.87
N ALA A 84 6.92 3.13 -4.63
CA ALA A 84 7.64 1.95 -4.16
C ALA A 84 7.26 0.66 -4.91
N LEU A 85 6.07 0.57 -5.52
CA LEU A 85 5.65 -0.57 -6.34
C LEU A 85 6.30 -0.63 -7.73
N ILE A 86 6.79 0.50 -8.25
CA ILE A 86 7.44 0.59 -9.57
C ILE A 86 8.58 -0.44 -9.72
N PRO A 87 9.58 -0.52 -8.82
CA PRO A 87 10.66 -1.50 -8.95
C PRO A 87 10.14 -2.95 -8.92
N PHE A 88 9.11 -3.25 -8.12
CA PHE A 88 8.50 -4.58 -8.09
C PHE A 88 7.83 -4.94 -9.42
N SER A 89 7.18 -3.96 -10.06
CA SER A 89 6.59 -4.14 -11.39
C SER A 89 7.66 -4.42 -12.45
N VAL A 90 8.78 -3.71 -12.42
CA VAL A 90 9.92 -3.96 -13.31
C VAL A 90 10.47 -5.38 -13.12
N ILE A 91 10.68 -5.81 -11.88
CA ILE A 91 11.13 -7.18 -11.58
C ILE A 91 10.13 -8.22 -12.10
N TYR A 92 8.84 -7.98 -11.90
CA TYR A 92 7.79 -8.87 -12.38
C TYR A 92 7.82 -9.02 -13.91
N VAL A 93 7.94 -7.90 -14.64
CA VAL A 93 8.07 -7.90 -16.10
C VAL A 93 9.33 -8.66 -16.55
N LEU A 94 10.46 -8.44 -15.87
CA LEU A 94 11.70 -9.17 -16.17
C LEU A 94 11.52 -10.67 -15.98
N VAL A 95 10.95 -11.11 -14.85
CA VAL A 95 10.72 -12.54 -14.56
C VAL A 95 9.78 -13.16 -15.60
N VAL A 96 8.68 -12.48 -15.95
CA VAL A 96 7.71 -12.97 -16.93
C VAL A 96 8.32 -13.03 -18.33
N ALA A 97 9.17 -12.08 -18.70
CA ALA A 97 9.85 -12.07 -19.99
C ALA A 97 10.77 -13.29 -20.20
N PHE A 98 11.33 -13.86 -19.13
CA PHE A 98 12.13 -15.08 -19.18
C PHE A 98 11.30 -16.38 -19.19
N ILE A 99 9.97 -16.31 -19.02
CA ILE A 99 9.10 -17.48 -19.12
C ILE A 99 9.00 -17.88 -20.60
N ARG A 100 9.68 -18.97 -20.94
CA ARG A 100 9.68 -19.55 -22.29
C ARG A 100 8.24 -19.90 -22.69
N HIS A 101 7.81 -19.48 -23.87
CA HIS A 101 6.49 -19.84 -24.41
C HIS A 101 6.40 -21.37 -24.55
N ILE A 102 5.66 -22.02 -23.64
CA ILE A 102 5.32 -23.44 -23.76
C ILE A 102 4.05 -23.51 -24.63
N PRO A 103 4.07 -24.18 -25.80
CA PRO A 103 2.87 -24.37 -26.58
C PRO A 103 1.87 -25.20 -25.77
N LEU A 104 0.62 -24.73 -25.70
CA LEU A 104 -0.49 -25.43 -25.07
C LEU A 104 -0.74 -26.74 -25.82
N GLN A 105 -0.15 -27.86 -25.34
CA GLN A 105 -0.50 -29.18 -25.85
C GLN A 105 -1.86 -29.58 -25.30
N GLN A 106 -2.91 -29.30 -26.09
CA GLN A 106 -4.25 -29.78 -25.85
C GLN A 106 -4.36 -31.28 -26.16
N THR A 107 -3.66 -32.13 -25.40
CA THR A 107 -3.90 -33.58 -25.49
C THR A 107 -5.02 -33.96 -24.54
N LYS A 108 -6.25 -33.68 -24.95
CA LYS A 108 -7.44 -34.35 -24.41
C LYS A 108 -7.37 -35.78 -24.96
N LYS A 109 -6.71 -36.71 -24.24
CA LYS A 109 -6.82 -38.14 -24.56
C LYS A 109 -8.26 -38.56 -24.27
N LEU A 110 -9.03 -38.70 -25.35
CA LEU A 110 -10.27 -39.47 -25.41
C LEU A 110 -10.00 -40.93 -25.05
#